data_AF-A0A7S2IDC6-F1
#
_entry.id   AF-A0A7S2IDC6-F1
#
_cell.length_a   1.000
_cell.length_b   1.000
_cell.length_c   1.000
_cell.angle_alpha   90.00
_cell.angle_beta   90.00
_cell.angle_gamma   90.00
#
_symmetry.space_group_name_H-M   'P 1'
#
loop_
_entity.id
_entity.type
_entity.pdbx_description
1 polymer ?
#
loop_
_entity_poly.entity_id
_entity_poly.type
_entity_poly.pdbx_seq_one_letter_code
_entity_poly.pdbx_strand_id
1 'polypeptide(L)'
;EEERTPAAGMVFVAADPSQVPEEAKPARGILRCPGSDFEALPLDGTSVGPFRIARTAGADDTEHCLLSAVVFEVDAPDGYAYQARSPSPLAERIGELGGCEMERLVQCPTVVGYLRPLPRPPLAVVVRTSCCGRSFCG
;
A
#
# COMPACT_ATOMS: atom_id res chain seq x y z
N GLU A 1 -4.51 24.01 20.92
CA GLU A 1 -5.34 23.40 19.86
C GLU A 1 -4.78 22.02 19.56
N GLU A 2 -5.62 21.00 19.63
CA GLU A 2 -5.24 19.63 19.33
C GLU A 2 -5.17 19.50 17.80
N GLU A 3 -3.96 19.48 17.26
CA GLU A 3 -3.72 19.34 15.82
C GLU A 3 -4.25 17.97 15.39
N ARG A 4 -5.47 17.95 14.81
CA ARG A 4 -6.09 16.76 14.22
C ARG A 4 -5.15 16.22 13.16
N THR A 5 -4.36 15.21 13.52
CA THR A 5 -3.53 14.48 12.57
C THR A 5 -4.47 13.89 11.53
N PRO A 6 -4.24 14.09 10.22
CA PRO A 6 -5.14 13.54 9.21
C PRO A 6 -5.20 12.03 9.39
N ALA A 7 -6.41 11.46 9.32
CA ALA A 7 -6.58 10.01 9.39
C ALA A 7 -5.72 9.37 8.29
N ALA A 8 -4.84 8.44 8.67
CA ALA A 8 -3.98 7.76 7.71
C ALA A 8 -4.84 6.95 6.74
N GLY A 9 -4.50 6.99 5.45
CA GLY A 9 -5.11 6.10 4.48
C GLY A 9 -4.72 4.65 4.80
N MET A 10 -5.60 3.70 4.52
CA MET A 10 -5.33 2.27 4.71
C MET A 10 -5.12 1.60 3.35
N VAL A 11 -4.12 0.73 3.27
CA VAL A 11 -3.95 -0.21 2.17
C VAL A 11 -4.37 -1.58 2.69
N PHE A 12 -5.36 -2.20 2.07
CA PHE A 12 -5.87 -3.50 2.46
C PHE A 12 -5.86 -4.47 1.28
N VAL A 13 -5.81 -5.76 1.61
CA VAL A 13 -5.96 -6.88 0.67
C VAL A 13 -7.28 -7.58 0.96
N ALA A 14 -8.01 -7.92 -0.09
CA ALA A 14 -9.28 -8.64 -0.05
C ALA A 14 -9.25 -9.79 -1.06
N ALA A 15 -9.87 -10.92 -0.73
CA ALA A 15 -10.02 -12.03 -1.67
C ALA A 15 -11.38 -12.00 -2.38
N ASP A 16 -12.41 -11.48 -1.70
CA ASP A 16 -13.75 -11.33 -2.26
C ASP A 16 -13.98 -9.86 -2.68
N PRO A 17 -14.34 -9.57 -3.95
CA PRO A 17 -14.58 -8.21 -4.43
C PRO A 17 -15.71 -7.49 -3.67
N SER A 18 -16.66 -8.21 -3.06
CA SER A 18 -17.72 -7.61 -2.25
C SER A 18 -17.22 -6.98 -0.95
N GLN A 19 -16.00 -7.31 -0.52
CA GLN A 19 -15.34 -6.72 0.65
C GLN A 19 -14.64 -5.40 0.34
N VAL A 20 -14.47 -5.05 -0.93
CA VAL A 20 -13.80 -3.82 -1.35
C VAL A 20 -14.79 -2.66 -1.22
N PRO A 21 -14.53 -1.65 -0.36
CA PRO A 21 -15.39 -0.48 -0.24
C PRO A 21 -15.51 0.28 -1.57
N GLU A 22 -16.66 0.91 -1.82
CA GLU A 22 -16.90 1.66 -3.06
C GLU A 22 -15.94 2.84 -3.24
N GLU A 23 -15.49 3.44 -2.14
CA GLU A 23 -14.53 4.54 -2.11
C GLU A 23 -13.06 4.10 -2.27
N ALA A 24 -12.79 2.80 -2.27
CA ALA A 24 -11.44 2.28 -2.40
C ALA A 24 -10.85 2.61 -3.77
N LYS A 25 -9.57 2.98 -3.78
CA LYS A 25 -8.83 3.28 -5.01
C LYS A 25 -7.84 2.16 -5.31
N PRO A 26 -7.66 1.75 -6.58
CA PRO A 26 -6.62 0.81 -6.94
C PRO A 26 -5.23 1.31 -6.51
N ALA A 27 -4.43 0.43 -5.95
CA ALA A 27 -3.05 0.74 -5.58
C ALA A 27 -2.13 0.63 -6.79
N ARG A 28 -1.12 1.49 -6.85
CA ARG A 28 0.01 1.36 -7.77
C ARG A 28 1.23 0.85 -7.00
N GLY A 29 2.10 0.06 -7.62
CA GLY A 29 3.33 -0.42 -7.00
C GLY A 29 3.69 -1.83 -7.42
N ILE A 30 4.25 -2.61 -6.50
CA ILE A 30 4.73 -3.98 -6.74
C ILE A 30 4.25 -4.90 -5.63
N LEU A 31 3.70 -6.05 -6.01
CA LEU A 31 3.45 -7.18 -5.13
C LEU A 31 4.54 -8.23 -5.36
N ARG A 32 5.19 -8.65 -4.28
CA ARG A 32 6.18 -9.74 -4.29
C ARG A 32 5.66 -10.89 -3.45
N CYS A 33 5.85 -12.12 -3.93
CA CYS A 33 5.51 -13.32 -3.19
C CYS A 33 6.62 -14.36 -3.41
N PRO A 34 7.58 -14.48 -2.48
CA PRO A 34 8.57 -15.56 -2.53
C PRO A 34 7.89 -16.93 -2.65
N GLY A 35 8.40 -17.77 -3.55
CA GLY A 35 7.82 -19.09 -3.85
C GLY A 35 6.60 -19.07 -4.78
N SER A 36 6.17 -17.90 -5.25
CA SER A 36 5.16 -17.80 -6.31
C SER A 36 5.76 -17.94 -7.71
N ASP A 37 4.89 -18.18 -8.69
CA ASP A 37 5.20 -18.31 -10.11
C ASP A 37 5.63 -17.00 -10.79
N PHE A 38 5.73 -15.90 -10.04
CA PHE A 38 6.27 -14.63 -10.47
C PHE A 38 7.29 -14.07 -9.47
N GLU A 39 8.25 -13.29 -9.98
CA GLU A 39 9.21 -12.57 -9.12
C GLU A 39 8.59 -11.29 -8.55
N ALA A 40 7.86 -10.56 -9.39
CA ALA A 40 7.20 -9.30 -9.07
C ALA A 40 5.94 -9.14 -9.93
N LEU A 41 4.82 -8.79 -9.30
CA LEU A 41 3.56 -8.51 -9.96
C LEU A 41 3.27 -6.99 -9.86
N PRO A 42 3.28 -6.24 -10.97
CA PRO A 42 3.00 -4.82 -10.95
C PRO A 42 1.51 -4.57 -10.61
N LEU A 43 1.29 -3.63 -9.68
CA LEU A 43 -0.02 -3.05 -9.40
C LEU A 43 -0.13 -1.77 -10.22
N ASP A 44 -1.07 -1.73 -11.15
CA ASP A 44 -1.15 -0.70 -12.20
C ASP A 44 -1.82 0.61 -11.75
N GLY A 45 -2.46 0.63 -10.58
CA GLY A 45 -3.24 1.78 -10.11
C GLY A 45 -4.58 1.98 -10.85
N THR A 46 -5.02 0.99 -11.63
CA THR A 46 -6.30 1.00 -12.35
C THR A 46 -7.18 -0.22 -12.06
N SER A 47 -6.60 -1.36 -11.71
CA SER A 47 -7.30 -2.60 -11.41
C SER A 47 -7.18 -2.97 -9.92
N VAL A 48 -8.26 -3.49 -9.34
CA VAL A 48 -8.29 -4.01 -7.96
C VAL A 48 -8.07 -5.52 -7.89
N GLY A 49 -7.78 -6.16 -9.03
CA GLY A 49 -7.65 -7.60 -9.19
C GLY A 49 -8.76 -8.22 -10.05
N PRO A 50 -8.88 -9.56 -10.07
CA PRO A 50 -8.14 -10.51 -9.22
C PRO A 50 -6.66 -10.63 -9.61
N PHE A 51 -5.78 -10.61 -8.61
CA PHE A 51 -4.35 -10.87 -8.77
C PHE A 51 -4.05 -12.31 -8.37
N ARG A 52 -3.69 -13.15 -9.34
CA ARG A 52 -3.41 -14.57 -9.07
C ARG A 52 -2.05 -14.72 -8.40
N ILE A 53 -2.02 -15.38 -7.25
CA ILE A 53 -0.80 -15.83 -6.58
C ILE A 53 -0.82 -17.36 -6.55
N ALA A 54 0.05 -17.98 -7.35
CA ALA A 54 0.16 -19.43 -7.43
C ALA A 54 1.61 -19.85 -7.15
N ARG A 55 1.79 -21.06 -6.64
CA ARG A 55 3.12 -21.62 -6.36
C ARG A 55 3.84 -21.94 -7.66
N THR A 56 5.15 -21.74 -7.70
CA THR A 56 5.99 -22.26 -8.79
C THR A 56 5.85 -23.78 -8.87
N ALA A 57 5.67 -24.30 -10.08
CA ALA A 57 5.63 -25.75 -10.28
C ALA A 57 6.95 -26.40 -9.81
N GLY A 58 6.85 -27.43 -8.97
CA GLY A 58 8.00 -28.14 -8.42
C GLY A 58 8.63 -27.53 -7.17
N ALA A 59 8.02 -26.51 -6.55
CA ALA A 59 8.45 -26.06 -5.24
C ALA A 59 7.96 -27.04 -4.14
N ASP A 60 8.92 -27.64 -3.42
CA ASP A 60 8.67 -28.66 -2.38
C ASP A 60 8.06 -28.10 -1.08
N ASP A 61 8.04 -26.78 -0.89
CA ASP A 61 7.56 -26.17 0.35
C ASP A 61 6.04 -26.02 0.38
N THR A 62 5.32 -27.15 0.42
CA THR A 62 3.84 -27.14 0.59
C THR A 62 3.41 -26.91 2.04
N GLU A 63 4.35 -26.93 2.98
CA GLU A 63 4.10 -26.84 4.42
C GLU A 63 3.71 -25.40 4.84
N HIS A 64 4.16 -24.38 4.09
CA HIS A 64 3.88 -22.98 4.41
C HIS A 64 2.91 -22.32 3.41
N CYS A 65 1.91 -21.60 3.92
CA CYS A 65 0.99 -20.83 3.10
C CYS A 65 1.75 -19.68 2.42
N LEU A 66 1.71 -19.62 1.07
CA LEU A 66 2.41 -18.61 0.25
C LEU A 66 2.16 -17.17 0.70
N LEU A 67 0.94 -16.87 1.14
CA LEU A 67 0.54 -15.52 1.52
C LEU A 67 1.28 -14.99 2.76
N SER A 68 1.93 -15.85 3.56
CA SER A 68 2.79 -15.44 4.68
C SER A 68 3.94 -14.54 4.24
N ALA A 69 4.49 -14.78 3.06
CA ALA A 69 5.69 -14.10 2.56
C ALA A 69 5.35 -12.94 1.61
N VAL A 70 4.07 -12.63 1.40
CA VAL A 70 3.67 -11.55 0.49
C VAL A 70 4.12 -10.21 1.05
N VAL A 71 4.75 -9.42 0.16
CA VAL A 71 5.21 -8.06 0.43
C VAL A 71 4.55 -7.13 -0.57
N PHE A 72 4.02 -6.02 -0.06
CA PHE A 72 3.43 -4.93 -0.83
C PHE A 72 4.36 -3.73 -0.79
N GLU A 73 4.88 -3.32 -1.95
CA GLU A 73 5.66 -2.10 -2.18
C GLU A 73 4.76 -1.12 -2.93
N VAL A 74 4.01 -0.28 -2.21
CA VAL A 74 3.00 0.62 -2.81
C VAL A 74 3.62 1.97 -3.12
N ASP A 75 3.38 2.45 -4.34
CA ASP A 75 3.68 3.82 -4.76
C ASP A 75 2.67 4.76 -4.08
N ALA A 76 3.16 5.52 -3.09
CA ALA A 76 2.32 6.47 -2.38
C ALA A 76 1.93 7.65 -3.29
N PRO A 77 0.66 8.12 -3.25
CA PRO A 77 0.27 9.34 -3.93
C PRO A 77 1.04 10.57 -3.41
N ASP A 78 1.03 11.65 -4.20
CA ASP A 78 1.68 12.91 -3.83
C ASP A 78 1.23 13.41 -2.44
N GLY A 79 2.21 13.79 -1.62
CA GLY A 79 1.95 14.25 -0.25
C GLY A 79 1.72 13.13 0.76
N TYR A 80 1.91 11.85 0.37
CA TYR A 80 1.84 10.71 1.27
C TYR A 80 3.12 9.87 1.20
N ALA A 81 3.37 9.12 2.26
CA ALA A 81 4.36 8.05 2.31
C ALA A 81 3.67 6.74 2.67
N TYR A 82 4.01 5.69 1.93
CA TYR A 82 3.54 4.35 2.24
C TYR A 82 4.40 3.74 3.35
N GLN A 83 3.72 3.14 4.32
CA GLN A 83 4.32 2.41 5.42
C GLN A 83 3.67 1.03 5.48
N ALA A 84 4.40 0.01 5.07
CA ALA A 84 3.96 -1.38 5.25
C ALA A 84 3.79 -1.70 6.74
N ARG A 85 2.81 -2.56 7.06
CA ARG A 85 2.74 -3.14 8.40
C ARG A 85 3.90 -4.11 8.59
N SER A 86 4.62 -3.92 9.70
CA SER A 86 5.73 -4.77 10.10
C SER A 86 5.56 -5.11 11.59
N PRO A 87 5.46 -6.40 11.96
CA PRO A 87 5.47 -7.58 11.06
C PRO A 87 4.25 -7.63 10.12
N SER A 88 4.34 -8.46 9.07
CA SER A 88 3.25 -8.64 8.11
C SER A 88 2.04 -9.29 8.80
N PRO A 89 0.83 -8.72 8.68
CA PRO A 89 -0.35 -9.31 9.31
C PRO A 89 -0.72 -10.68 8.76
N LEU A 90 -0.37 -10.95 7.49
CA LEU A 90 -0.57 -12.27 6.90
C LEU A 90 0.40 -13.29 7.52
N ALA A 91 1.65 -12.88 7.75
CA ALA A 91 2.65 -13.70 8.44
C ALA A 91 2.26 -13.95 9.90
N GLU A 92 1.82 -12.90 10.63
CA GLU A 92 1.36 -13.00 12.01
C GLU A 92 0.22 -14.02 12.14
N ARG A 93 -0.84 -13.88 11.33
CA ARG A 93 -2.00 -14.78 11.39
C ARG A 93 -1.65 -16.22 11.07
N ILE A 94 -0.77 -16.46 10.10
CA ILE A 94 -0.30 -17.82 9.79
C ILE A 94 0.55 -18.38 10.94
N GLY A 95 1.41 -17.56 11.55
CA GLY A 95 2.21 -17.98 12.70
C GLY A 95 1.37 -18.31 13.94
N GLU A 96 0.29 -17.56 14.17
CA GLU A 96 -0.60 -17.74 15.33
C GLU A 96 -1.66 -18.84 15.13
N LEU A 97 -2.24 -18.92 13.93
CA LEU A 97 -3.43 -19.75 13.67
C LEU A 97 -3.16 -20.91 12.70
N GLY A 98 -1.98 -20.97 12.06
CA GLY A 98 -1.65 -21.95 11.04
C GLY A 98 -2.54 -21.86 9.78
N GLY A 99 -2.62 -22.95 9.03
CA GLY A 99 -3.59 -23.11 7.93
C GLY A 99 -3.39 -22.20 6.72
N CYS A 100 -4.47 -22.00 5.96
CA CYS A 100 -4.45 -21.23 4.71
C CYS A 100 -5.00 -19.81 4.91
N GLU A 101 -4.17 -18.80 4.66
CA GLU A 101 -4.60 -17.40 4.81
C GLU A 101 -5.60 -16.95 3.73
N MET A 102 -5.64 -17.63 2.58
CA MET A 102 -6.64 -17.33 1.55
C MET A 102 -8.07 -17.54 2.07
N GLU A 103 -8.31 -18.62 2.83
CA GLU A 103 -9.62 -18.90 3.44
C GLU A 103 -10.05 -17.78 4.39
N ARG A 104 -9.08 -17.18 5.08
CA ARG A 104 -9.33 -16.06 6.00
C ARG A 104 -9.61 -14.76 5.26
N LEU A 105 -8.87 -14.48 4.18
CA LEU A 105 -9.12 -13.31 3.35
C LEU A 105 -10.48 -13.37 2.65
N VAL A 106 -10.96 -14.57 2.30
CA VAL A 106 -12.33 -14.76 1.78
C VAL A 106 -13.39 -14.34 2.81
N GLN A 107 -13.10 -14.43 4.11
CA GLN A 107 -14.01 -14.00 5.16
C GLN A 107 -13.84 -12.53 5.56
N CYS A 108 -12.60 -12.02 5.59
CA CYS A 108 -12.32 -10.67 6.09
C CYS A 108 -11.07 -10.06 5.42
N PRO A 109 -11.19 -8.86 4.83
CA PRO A 109 -10.03 -8.15 4.28
C PRO A 109 -9.05 -7.76 5.40
N THR A 110 -7.78 -7.59 5.04
CA THR A 110 -6.72 -7.28 6.01
C THR A 110 -5.95 -6.05 5.59
N VAL A 111 -5.75 -5.12 6.53
CA VAL A 111 -4.90 -3.93 6.32
C VAL A 111 -3.43 -4.35 6.33
N VAL A 112 -2.73 -4.15 5.22
CA VAL A 112 -1.32 -4.52 5.02
C VAL A 112 -0.35 -3.33 5.10
N GLY A 113 -0.88 -2.11 5.12
CA GLY A 113 -0.08 -0.91 5.26
C GLY A 113 -0.92 0.36 5.39
N TYR A 114 -0.23 1.49 5.54
CA TYR A 114 -0.83 2.79 5.74
C TYR A 114 -0.21 3.84 4.81
N LEU A 115 -1.01 4.81 4.39
CA LEU A 115 -0.58 6.03 3.71
C LEU A 115 -0.56 7.17 4.73
N ARG A 116 0.64 7.55 5.17
CA ARG A 116 0.87 8.63 6.13
C ARG A 116 1.04 9.95 5.37
N PRO A 117 0.35 11.04 5.76
CA PRO A 117 0.61 12.35 5.19
C PRO A 117 2.06 12.77 5.41
N LEU A 118 2.71 13.29 4.37
CA LEU A 118 4.00 13.93 4.48
C LEU A 118 3.84 15.37 4.99
N PRO A 119 4.81 15.91 5.73
CA PRO A 119 4.85 17.33 6.05
C PRO A 119 4.76 18.15 4.76
N ARG A 120 3.88 19.16 4.72
CA ARG A 120 3.84 20.06 3.57
C ARG A 120 5.17 20.82 3.51
N PRO A 121 5.77 20.98 2.32
CA PRO A 121 6.93 21.86 2.19
C PRO A 121 6.55 23.26 2.66
N PRO A 122 7.49 24.00 3.28
CA PRO A 122 7.22 25.36 3.73
C PRO A 122 6.79 26.23 2.54
N LEU A 123 5.71 26.98 2.73
CA LEU A 123 5.22 27.90 1.70
C LEU A 123 6.15 29.11 1.61
N ALA A 124 6.94 29.19 0.54
CA ALA A 124 7.74 30.37 0.22
C ALA A 124 6.95 31.28 -0.75
N VAL A 125 6.47 32.42 -0.25
CA VAL A 125 5.82 33.45 -1.07
C VAL A 125 6.69 34.70 -1.13
N VAL A 126 6.84 35.24 -2.34
CA VAL A 126 7.55 36.51 -2.56
C VAL A 126 6.64 37.42 -3.39
N VAL A 127 6.43 38.64 -2.90
CA VAL A 127 5.75 39.69 -3.66
C VAL A 127 6.80 40.76 -3.97
N ARG A 128 7.03 40.99 -5.26
CA ARG A 128 7.82 42.14 -5.73
C ARG A 128 6.86 43.24 -6.14
N THR A 129 7.07 44.43 -5.60
CA THR A 129 6.33 45.63 -6.01
C THR A 129 7.29 46.61 -6.68
N SER A 130 6.76 47.48 -7.53
CA SER A 130 7.48 48.62 -8.09
C SER A 130 6.55 49.83 -8.15
N CYS A 131 7.10 51.03 -7.96
CA CYS A 131 6.33 52.27 -8.06
C CYS A 131 7.20 53.34 -8.76
N CYS A 132 6.58 54.13 -9.65
CA CYS A 132 7.19 55.30 -10.33
C CYS A 132 8.46 55.06 -11.16
N GLY A 133 8.60 53.89 -11.79
CA GLY A 133 9.66 53.65 -12.79
C GLY A 133 11.07 53.38 -12.23
N ARG A 134 11.22 53.22 -10.91
CA ARG A 134 12.47 52.76 -10.28
C ARG A 134 12.27 51.36 -9.72
N SER A 135 12.62 50.35 -10.50
CA SER A 135 12.82 48.99 -9.99
C SER A 135 14.27 48.81 -9.55
N PHE A 136 14.48 48.12 -8.43
CA PHE A 136 15.82 47.71 -7.99
C PHE A 136 16.28 46.58 -8.94
N CYS A 137 17.29 46.87 -9.77
CA CYS A 137 18.06 45.85 -10.48
C CYS A 137 18.89 45.15 -9.40
N GLY A 138 18.56 43.91 -9.07
CA GLY A 138 19.41 43.08 -8.21
C GLY A 138 20.79 42.91 -8.82
#